data_AF-A0A557XFV7-F1
#
_entry.id   AF-A0A557XFV7-F1
#
_cell.length_a   1.000
_cell.length_b   1.000
_cell.length_c   1.000
_cell.angle_alpha   90.00
_cell.angle_beta   90.00
_cell.angle_gamma   90.00
#
_symmetry.space_group_name_H-M   'P 1'
#
loop_
_entity.id
_entity.type
_entity.pdbx_description
1 polymer ?
#
loop_
_entity_poly.entity_id
_entity_poly.type
_entity_poly.pdbx_seq_one_letter_code
_entity_poly.pdbx_strand_id
1 'polypeptide(L)'
;MSKRVSPVQRLQAEIDGVFAGGEDLAGAIEEVARLGARLLLQTAIEAEVAAFLGRDRYQRTASCADARAGMRNGYCPTTVKTTAGPVTLARPKMRGTTERFASQLFGKGVTKTNALEALVIAGFVRGLSVRDVEATLVEALGEAAAVSKSTVSRICEDINGSVRAVERSPPRRRRARLPVPGRVAL
;
A
#
# COMPACT_ATOMS: atom_id res chain seq x y z
N MET A 1 12.42 -20.22 28.38
CA MET A 1 13.02 -19.38 27.33
C MET A 1 11.90 -18.84 26.46
N SER A 2 11.61 -17.53 26.49
CA SER A 2 10.55 -16.96 25.65
C SER A 2 10.88 -17.21 24.17
N LYS A 3 10.03 -17.98 23.49
CA LYS A 3 10.19 -18.33 22.08
C LYS A 3 10.17 -17.01 21.30
N ARG A 4 11.23 -16.68 20.58
CA ARG A 4 11.36 -15.39 19.85
C ARG A 4 10.39 -15.37 18.66
N VAL A 5 9.11 -15.08 18.92
CA VAL A 5 8.03 -15.12 17.93
C VAL A 5 8.28 -14.09 16.82
N SER A 6 8.07 -14.45 15.56
CA SER A 6 8.13 -13.51 14.44
C SER A 6 6.86 -12.66 14.37
N PRO A 7 6.89 -11.49 13.71
CA PRO A 7 5.66 -10.78 13.40
C PRO A 7 4.63 -11.66 12.66
N VAL A 8 5.08 -12.45 11.68
CA VAL A 8 4.23 -13.41 10.93
C VAL A 8 3.57 -14.42 11.87
N GLN A 9 4.32 -15.01 12.81
CA GLN A 9 3.77 -15.99 13.76
C GLN A 9 2.75 -15.38 14.72
N ARG A 10 2.94 -14.10 15.11
CA ARG A 10 1.93 -13.39 15.92
C ARG A 10 0.65 -13.16 15.13
N LEU A 11 0.76 -12.77 13.86
CA LEU A 11 -0.40 -12.57 12.98
C LEU A 11 -1.18 -13.86 12.73
N GLN A 12 -0.48 -14.98 12.55
CA GLN A 12 -1.14 -16.28 12.40
C GLN A 12 -2.01 -16.60 13.63
N ALA A 13 -1.46 -16.40 14.83
CA ALA A 13 -2.19 -16.62 16.08
C ALA A 13 -3.36 -15.64 16.27
N GLU A 14 -3.23 -14.38 15.82
CA GLU A 14 -4.32 -13.40 15.81
C GLU A 14 -5.48 -13.89 14.93
N ILE A 15 -5.20 -14.37 13.71
CA ILE A 15 -6.22 -14.91 12.78
C ILE A 15 -6.93 -16.12 13.38
N ASP A 16 -6.17 -17.07 13.93
CA ASP A 16 -6.73 -18.29 14.55
C ASP A 16 -7.68 -17.93 15.71
N GLY A 17 -7.38 -16.85 16.45
CA GLY A 17 -8.21 -16.35 17.54
C GLY A 17 -9.56 -15.77 17.10
N VAL A 18 -9.64 -15.14 15.92
CA VAL A 18 -10.91 -14.57 15.39
C VAL A 18 -11.93 -15.69 15.15
N PHE A 19 -11.50 -16.80 14.58
CA PHE A 19 -12.38 -17.95 14.33
C PHE A 19 -12.90 -18.63 15.60
N ALA A 20 -12.23 -18.45 16.73
CA ALA A 20 -12.65 -18.99 18.02
C ALA A 20 -13.64 -18.08 18.78
N GLY A 21 -13.81 -16.82 18.35
CA GLY A 21 -14.50 -15.77 19.11
C GLY A 21 -16.03 -15.73 18.98
N GLY A 22 -16.63 -16.47 18.05
CA GLY A 22 -18.10 -16.51 17.88
C GLY A 22 -18.72 -15.19 17.41
N GLU A 23 -17.95 -14.32 16.75
CA GLU A 23 -18.45 -13.08 16.15
C GLU A 23 -19.45 -13.34 15.02
N ASP A 24 -20.26 -12.32 14.67
CA ASP A 24 -21.08 -12.37 13.46
C ASP A 24 -20.21 -12.66 12.23
N LEU A 25 -20.71 -13.53 11.36
CA LEU A 25 -19.93 -14.09 10.26
C LEU A 25 -19.42 -13.02 9.30
N ALA A 26 -20.21 -11.96 9.06
CA ALA A 26 -19.80 -10.87 8.18
C ALA A 26 -18.62 -10.07 8.77
N GLY A 27 -18.70 -9.73 10.05
CA GLY A 27 -17.61 -9.04 10.76
C GLY A 27 -16.34 -9.90 10.84
N ALA A 28 -16.50 -11.19 11.14
CA ALA A 28 -15.37 -12.13 11.19
C ALA A 28 -14.66 -12.26 9.83
N ILE A 29 -15.40 -12.31 8.73
CA ILE A 29 -14.81 -12.36 7.37
C ILE A 29 -14.02 -11.08 7.08
N GLU A 30 -14.54 -9.91 7.43
CA GLU A 30 -13.85 -8.64 7.21
C GLU A 30 -12.56 -8.53 8.04
N GLU A 31 -12.63 -8.94 9.31
CA GLU A 31 -11.46 -9.00 10.21
C GLU A 31 -10.39 -9.95 9.67
N VAL A 32 -10.79 -11.17 9.28
CA VAL A 32 -9.90 -12.17 8.69
C VAL A 32 -9.31 -11.66 7.38
N ALA A 33 -10.08 -10.99 6.53
CA ALA A 33 -9.56 -10.44 5.28
C ALA A 33 -8.47 -9.38 5.55
N ARG A 34 -8.70 -8.50 6.54
CA ARG A 34 -7.73 -7.47 6.92
C ARG A 34 -6.47 -8.06 7.55
N LEU A 35 -6.61 -9.02 8.45
CA LEU A 35 -5.48 -9.74 9.07
C LEU A 35 -4.74 -10.60 8.04
N GLY A 36 -5.44 -11.23 7.12
CA GLY A 36 -4.87 -11.99 6.01
C GLY A 36 -4.04 -11.11 5.07
N ALA A 37 -4.56 -9.94 4.69
CA ALA A 37 -3.79 -8.95 3.94
C ALA A 37 -2.54 -8.51 4.71
N ARG A 38 -2.66 -8.26 6.02
CA ARG A 38 -1.53 -7.94 6.91
C ARG A 38 -0.49 -9.05 6.93
N LEU A 39 -0.93 -10.31 7.05
CA LEU A 39 -0.06 -11.49 7.04
C LEU A 39 0.70 -11.63 5.72
N LEU A 40 0.01 -11.49 4.59
CA LEU A 40 0.63 -11.58 3.26
C LEU A 40 1.69 -10.50 3.08
N LEU A 41 1.35 -9.24 3.38
CA LEU A 41 2.29 -8.12 3.25
C LEU A 41 3.47 -8.25 4.23
N GLN A 42 3.24 -8.70 5.47
CA GLN A 42 4.29 -8.95 6.45
C GLN A 42 5.21 -10.10 6.00
N THR A 43 4.66 -11.16 5.41
CA THR A 43 5.43 -12.29 4.89
C THR A 43 6.30 -11.85 3.71
N ALA A 44 5.73 -11.07 2.80
CA ALA A 44 6.46 -10.54 1.65
C ALA A 44 7.67 -9.68 2.07
N ILE A 45 7.50 -8.75 3.03
CA ILE A 45 8.62 -7.91 3.48
C ILE A 45 9.70 -8.70 4.23
N GLU A 46 9.33 -9.73 5.00
CA GLU A 46 10.30 -10.61 5.65
C GLU A 46 11.09 -11.44 4.63
N ALA A 47 10.42 -11.91 3.57
CA ALA A 47 11.04 -12.61 2.46
C ALA A 47 12.01 -11.71 1.68
N GLU A 48 11.63 -10.45 1.40
CA GLU A 48 12.53 -9.46 0.79
C GLU A 48 13.81 -9.28 1.62
N VAL A 49 13.69 -9.19 2.95
CA VAL A 49 14.85 -9.04 3.83
C VAL A 49 15.69 -10.31 3.90
N ALA A 50 15.07 -11.49 3.90
CA ALA A 50 15.80 -12.75 3.84
C ALA A 50 16.60 -12.88 2.55
N ALA A 51 15.97 -12.57 1.41
CA ALA A 51 16.62 -12.53 0.10
C ALA A 51 17.76 -11.49 0.05
N PHE A 52 17.52 -10.29 0.59
CA PHE A 52 18.54 -9.24 0.64
C PHE A 52 19.75 -9.65 1.49
N LEU A 53 19.53 -10.29 2.64
CA LEU A 53 20.63 -10.74 3.50
C LEU A 53 21.28 -12.06 3.03
N GLY A 54 20.62 -12.82 2.16
CA GLY A 54 21.03 -14.19 1.80
C GLY A 54 20.90 -15.18 2.94
N ARG A 55 20.01 -14.93 3.91
CA ARG A 55 19.82 -15.78 5.11
C ARG A 55 18.52 -15.54 5.86
N ASP A 56 18.07 -16.59 6.53
CA ASP A 56 16.86 -16.58 7.34
C ASP A 56 17.02 -15.83 8.66
N ARG A 57 15.91 -15.65 9.36
CA ARG A 57 15.88 -15.03 10.68
C ARG A 57 16.66 -15.88 11.67
N TYR A 58 17.60 -15.25 12.38
CA TYR A 58 18.52 -15.88 13.34
C TYR A 58 19.54 -16.88 12.77
N GLN A 59 19.56 -17.10 11.45
CA GLN A 59 20.61 -17.88 10.81
C GLN A 59 21.96 -17.15 10.87
N ARG A 60 23.02 -17.87 11.26
CA ARG A 60 24.35 -17.29 11.42
C ARG A 60 24.97 -17.00 10.05
N THR A 61 25.76 -15.94 9.93
CA THR A 61 26.42 -15.62 8.64
C THR A 61 27.33 -16.76 8.21
N ALA A 62 28.09 -17.33 9.16
CA ALA A 62 29.06 -18.39 8.88
C ALA A 62 28.43 -19.69 8.33
N SER A 63 27.12 -19.89 8.45
CA SER A 63 26.42 -21.06 7.90
C SER A 63 25.88 -20.85 6.49
N CYS A 64 26.14 -19.71 5.85
CA CYS A 64 25.59 -19.31 4.56
C CYS A 64 26.71 -18.79 3.67
N ALA A 65 26.95 -19.43 2.52
CA ALA A 65 28.02 -19.05 1.60
C ALA A 65 27.84 -17.62 1.04
N ASP A 66 26.61 -17.22 0.73
CA ASP A 66 26.29 -15.94 0.08
C ASP A 66 25.68 -14.89 1.03
N ALA A 67 25.84 -15.05 2.35
CA ALA A 67 25.24 -14.13 3.30
C ALA A 67 25.92 -12.76 3.27
N ARG A 68 25.13 -11.71 3.02
CA ARG A 68 25.61 -10.32 3.02
C ARG A 68 25.91 -9.83 4.43
N ALA A 69 26.79 -8.84 4.51
CA ALA A 69 27.03 -8.10 5.75
C ALA A 69 25.77 -7.37 6.22
N GLY A 70 25.66 -7.21 7.55
CA GLY A 70 24.57 -6.50 8.20
C GLY A 70 23.55 -7.41 8.87
N MET A 71 22.67 -6.81 9.67
CA MET A 71 21.77 -7.52 10.57
C MET A 71 20.42 -6.83 10.67
N ARG A 72 19.39 -7.62 11.00
CA ARG A 72 18.06 -7.13 11.38
C ARG A 72 18.17 -6.43 12.74
N ASN A 73 17.71 -5.20 12.83
CA ASN A 73 17.81 -4.32 14.01
C ASN A 73 16.44 -3.84 14.49
N GLY A 74 15.56 -4.80 14.76
CA GLY A 74 14.17 -4.54 15.18
C GLY A 74 13.27 -4.12 14.02
N TYR A 75 12.14 -3.48 14.36
CA TYR A 75 11.09 -3.13 13.41
C TYR A 75 10.69 -1.66 13.53
N CYS A 76 10.11 -1.12 12.45
CA CYS A 76 9.42 0.15 12.40
C CYS A 76 7.95 -0.12 12.11
N PRO A 77 6.99 0.37 12.91
CA PRO A 77 5.59 0.35 12.49
C PRO A 77 5.43 1.19 11.22
N THR A 78 4.70 0.67 10.24
CA THR A 78 4.38 1.36 8.98
C THR A 78 2.96 1.01 8.61
N THR A 79 2.10 2.02 8.48
CA THR A 79 0.68 1.83 8.19
C THR A 79 0.38 2.13 6.73
N VAL A 80 -0.36 1.22 6.08
CA VAL A 80 -0.88 1.38 4.72
C VAL A 80 -2.39 1.48 4.80
N LYS A 81 -2.96 2.55 4.22
CA LYS A 81 -4.41 2.73 4.10
C LYS A 81 -4.95 1.84 2.97
N THR A 82 -5.93 1.00 3.29
CA THR A 82 -6.61 0.10 2.34
C THR A 82 -8.12 0.36 2.37
N THR A 83 -8.85 -0.19 1.40
CA THR A 83 -10.32 -0.11 1.38
C THR A 83 -10.98 -0.91 2.51
N ALA A 84 -10.30 -1.92 3.07
CA ALA A 84 -10.76 -2.70 4.21
C ALA A 84 -10.26 -2.13 5.56
N GLY A 85 -9.76 -0.90 5.57
CA GLY A 85 -9.17 -0.26 6.75
C GLY A 85 -7.63 -0.18 6.74
N PRO A 86 -7.05 0.47 7.76
CA PRO A 86 -5.61 0.64 7.87
C PRO A 86 -4.93 -0.68 8.26
N VAL A 87 -3.86 -1.04 7.56
CA VAL A 87 -3.03 -2.21 7.85
C VAL A 87 -1.67 -1.76 8.37
N THR A 88 -1.36 -2.09 9.62
CA THR A 88 -0.08 -1.71 10.26
C THR A 88 0.91 -2.86 10.27
N LEU A 89 2.05 -2.66 9.59
CA LEU A 89 3.08 -3.66 9.36
C LEU A 89 4.32 -3.35 10.19
N ALA A 90 5.05 -4.41 10.56
CA ALA A 90 6.33 -4.32 11.25
C ALA A 90 7.44 -4.37 10.21
N ARG A 91 7.83 -3.21 9.67
CA ARG A 91 8.89 -3.11 8.66
C ARG A 91 10.26 -3.37 9.29
N PRO A 92 11.03 -4.39 8.84
CA PRO A 92 12.32 -4.68 9.44
C PRO A 92 13.32 -3.54 9.23
N LYS A 93 14.08 -3.21 10.27
CA LYS A 93 15.19 -2.25 10.20
C LYS A 93 16.50 -3.00 9.96
N MET A 94 17.38 -2.42 9.17
CA MET A 94 18.68 -2.99 8.84
C MET A 94 19.81 -2.17 9.47
N ARG A 95 20.87 -2.83 9.91
CA ARG A 95 22.08 -2.19 10.45
C ARG A 95 23.34 -2.86 9.91
N GLY A 96 24.36 -2.07 9.55
CA GLY A 96 25.66 -2.58 9.11
C GLY A 96 25.62 -3.26 7.74
N THR A 97 24.66 -2.92 6.89
CA THR A 97 24.59 -3.38 5.51
C THR A 97 25.47 -2.51 4.63
N THR A 98 26.12 -3.10 3.62
CA THR A 98 26.95 -2.37 2.64
C THR A 98 26.09 -1.52 1.72
N GLU A 99 24.93 -2.03 1.33
CA GLU A 99 23.92 -1.32 0.53
C GLU A 99 22.69 -1.00 1.38
N ARG A 100 21.95 0.05 0.99
CA ARG A 100 20.67 0.38 1.63
C ARG A 100 19.61 -0.61 1.17
N PHE A 101 18.96 -1.28 2.13
CA PHE A 101 17.77 -2.08 1.84
C PHE A 101 16.63 -1.18 1.33
N ALA A 102 16.18 -1.41 0.10
CA ALA A 102 15.02 -0.79 -0.50
C ALA A 102 13.98 -1.87 -0.79
N SER A 103 12.83 -1.77 -0.13
CA SER A 103 11.72 -2.71 -0.32
C SER A 103 11.05 -2.47 -1.66
N GLN A 104 10.77 -3.53 -2.41
CA GLN A 104 10.00 -3.44 -3.64
C GLN A 104 8.52 -3.20 -3.30
N LEU A 105 8.03 -3.82 -2.24
CA LEU A 105 6.66 -3.68 -1.75
C LEU A 105 6.32 -2.24 -1.29
N PHE A 106 7.21 -1.59 -0.54
CA PHE A 106 6.93 -0.25 0.03
C PHE A 106 7.55 0.93 -0.72
N GLY A 107 8.40 0.67 -1.72
CA GLY A 107 9.08 1.71 -2.50
C GLY A 107 9.63 2.87 -1.65
N LYS A 108 9.51 4.09 -2.18
CA LYS A 108 9.88 5.36 -1.50
C LYS A 108 8.73 5.94 -0.65
N GLY A 109 7.88 5.11 -0.04
CA GLY A 109 6.85 5.58 0.89
C GLY A 109 5.42 5.31 0.41
N VAL A 110 5.13 4.08 0.00
CA VAL A 110 3.75 3.64 -0.24
C VAL A 110 2.98 3.72 1.08
N THR A 111 1.99 4.61 1.15
CA THR A 111 1.11 4.83 2.31
C THR A 111 -0.33 4.38 2.08
N LYS A 112 -0.69 4.03 0.84
CA LYS A 112 -2.05 3.71 0.41
C LYS A 112 -2.04 2.68 -0.72
N THR A 113 -3.13 1.94 -0.87
CA THR A 113 -3.31 0.99 -1.98
C THR A 113 -3.78 1.69 -3.26
N ASN A 114 -3.49 1.09 -4.41
CA ASN A 114 -3.96 1.56 -5.71
C ASN A 114 -5.49 1.55 -5.81
N ALA A 115 -6.16 0.61 -5.15
CA ALA A 115 -7.63 0.56 -5.11
C ALA A 115 -8.21 1.81 -4.45
N LEU A 116 -7.65 2.21 -3.30
CA LEU A 116 -8.07 3.41 -2.59
C LEU A 116 -7.77 4.69 -3.39
N GLU A 117 -6.61 4.74 -4.07
CA GLU A 117 -6.29 5.82 -4.99
C GLU A 117 -7.29 5.88 -6.16
N ALA A 118 -7.62 4.75 -6.77
CA ALA A 118 -8.57 4.68 -7.87
C ALA A 118 -9.97 5.20 -7.48
N LEU A 119 -10.41 4.98 -6.24
CA LEU A 119 -11.67 5.56 -5.75
C LEU A 119 -11.61 7.09 -5.66
N VAL A 120 -10.49 7.66 -5.22
CA VAL A 120 -10.27 9.12 -5.23
C VAL A 120 -10.35 9.67 -6.66
N ILE A 121 -9.62 9.04 -7.58
CA ILE A 121 -9.60 9.42 -9.00
C ILE A 121 -11.02 9.34 -9.58
N ALA A 122 -11.72 8.24 -9.31
CA ALA A 122 -13.06 7.98 -9.80
C ALA A 122 -14.08 9.01 -9.31
N GLY A 123 -13.96 9.45 -8.05
CA GLY A 123 -14.81 10.50 -7.50
C GLY A 123 -14.53 11.86 -8.12
N PHE A 124 -13.25 12.23 -8.22
CA PHE A 124 -12.83 13.49 -8.83
C PHE A 124 -13.27 13.61 -10.30
N VAL A 125 -13.06 12.55 -11.10
CA VAL A 125 -13.46 12.51 -12.52
C VAL A 125 -14.99 12.58 -12.69
N ARG A 126 -15.77 12.14 -11.69
CA ARG A 126 -17.24 12.29 -11.66
C ARG A 126 -17.71 13.69 -11.26
N GLY A 127 -16.79 14.61 -10.99
CA GLY A 127 -17.11 16.01 -10.68
C GLY A 127 -17.26 16.30 -9.19
N LEU A 128 -16.94 15.35 -8.30
CA LEU A 128 -16.92 15.61 -6.86
C LEU A 128 -15.76 16.55 -6.51
N SER A 129 -16.01 17.50 -5.59
CA SER A 129 -14.91 18.34 -5.07
C SER A 129 -13.96 17.50 -4.21
N VAL A 130 -12.74 18.00 -3.96
CA VAL A 130 -11.77 17.33 -3.07
C VAL A 130 -12.37 17.05 -1.68
N ARG A 131 -13.21 17.95 -1.16
CA ARG A 131 -13.90 17.75 0.12
C ARG A 131 -14.98 16.68 0.02
N ASP A 132 -15.74 16.66 -1.07
CA ASP A 132 -16.81 15.68 -1.23
C ASP A 132 -16.23 14.28 -1.44
N VAL A 133 -15.12 14.15 -2.16
CA VAL A 133 -14.39 12.87 -2.29
C VAL A 133 -13.92 12.38 -0.92
N GLU A 134 -13.32 13.23 -0.11
CA GLU A 134 -12.91 12.88 1.25
C GLU A 134 -14.10 12.45 2.11
N ALA A 135 -15.18 13.23 2.15
CA ALA A 135 -16.39 12.92 2.89
C ALA A 135 -17.00 11.57 2.45
N THR A 136 -17.13 11.36 1.14
CA THR A 136 -17.63 10.09 0.57
C THR A 136 -16.79 8.89 1.02
N LEU A 137 -15.46 9.03 1.09
CA LEU A 137 -14.58 7.95 1.53
C LEU A 137 -14.68 7.71 3.03
N VAL A 138 -14.86 8.74 3.85
CA VAL A 138 -15.11 8.60 5.29
C VAL A 138 -16.45 7.90 5.54
N GLU A 139 -17.51 8.28 4.82
CA GLU A 139 -18.83 7.67 4.93
C GLU A 139 -18.82 6.20 4.48
N ALA A 140 -18.14 5.88 3.39
CA ALA A 140 -18.15 4.55 2.81
C ALA A 140 -17.19 3.56 3.47
N LEU A 141 -16.00 4.02 3.92
CA LEU A 141 -14.93 3.15 4.40
C LEU A 141 -14.59 3.36 5.88
N GLY A 142 -15.18 4.37 6.51
CA GLY A 142 -14.85 4.80 7.87
C GLY A 142 -13.63 5.72 7.95
N GLU A 143 -13.58 6.51 9.02
CA GLU A 143 -12.55 7.53 9.26
C GLU A 143 -11.13 6.94 9.32
N ALA A 144 -11.00 5.72 9.82
CA ALA A 144 -9.71 5.03 9.93
C ALA A 144 -9.17 4.57 8.56
N ALA A 145 -10.03 4.31 7.58
CA ALA A 145 -9.64 3.87 6.24
C ALA A 145 -9.46 5.03 5.25
N ALA A 146 -10.17 6.14 5.48
CA ALA A 146 -10.15 7.31 4.61
C ALA A 146 -8.75 7.94 4.49
N VAL A 147 -8.49 8.49 3.30
CA VAL A 147 -7.30 9.30 3.02
C VAL A 147 -7.55 10.74 3.45
N SER A 148 -6.50 11.42 3.93
CA SER A 148 -6.61 12.82 4.30
C SER A 148 -6.94 13.71 3.09
N LYS A 149 -7.62 14.83 3.32
CA LYS A 149 -7.81 15.90 2.33
C LYS A 149 -6.56 16.24 1.53
N SER A 150 -5.43 16.37 2.22
CA SER A 150 -4.14 16.71 1.61
C SER A 150 -3.65 15.62 0.65
N THR A 151 -3.95 14.35 0.96
CA THR A 151 -3.66 13.22 0.08
C THR A 151 -4.59 13.22 -1.13
N VAL A 152 -5.88 13.47 -0.93
CA VAL A 152 -6.86 13.61 -2.03
C VAL A 152 -6.43 14.73 -2.98
N SER A 153 -6.10 15.91 -2.46
CA SER A 153 -5.65 17.06 -3.26
C SER A 153 -4.45 16.71 -4.14
N ARG A 154 -3.42 16.07 -3.56
CA ARG A 154 -2.22 15.65 -4.30
C ARG A 154 -2.55 14.68 -5.43
N ILE A 155 -3.40 13.68 -5.18
CA ILE A 155 -3.83 12.73 -6.22
C ILE A 155 -4.53 13.49 -7.36
N CYS A 156 -5.44 14.40 -7.04
CA CYS A 156 -6.14 15.20 -8.06
C CYS A 156 -5.19 16.13 -8.84
N GLU A 157 -4.21 16.72 -8.16
CA GLU A 157 -3.17 17.54 -8.78
C GLU A 157 -2.30 16.71 -9.74
N ASP A 158 -1.89 15.50 -9.35
CA ASP A 158 -1.11 14.57 -10.18
C ASP A 158 -1.87 14.18 -11.46
N ILE A 159 -3.18 13.91 -11.35
CA ILE A 159 -4.04 13.64 -12.51
C ILE A 159 -4.14 14.87 -13.41
N ASN A 160 -4.40 16.04 -12.85
CA ASN A 160 -4.49 17.28 -13.62
C ASN A 160 -3.17 17.57 -14.35
N GLY A 161 -2.03 17.33 -13.70
CA GLY A 161 -0.71 17.40 -14.32
C GLY A 161 -0.57 16.43 -15.49
N SER A 162 -1.02 15.18 -15.31
CA SER A 162 -1.00 14.15 -16.35
C SER A 162 -1.87 14.51 -17.56
N VAL A 163 -3.09 15.02 -17.33
CA VAL A 163 -3.99 15.49 -18.40
C VAL A 163 -3.35 16.66 -19.16
N ARG A 164 -2.82 17.67 -18.45
CA ARG A 164 -2.12 18.81 -19.07
C ARG A 164 -0.90 18.39 -19.88
N ALA A 165 -0.17 17.36 -19.44
CA ALA A 165 0.96 16.81 -20.18
C ALA A 165 0.51 16.17 -21.49
N VAL A 166 -0.62 15.47 -21.49
CA VAL A 166 -1.24 14.91 -22.70
C VAL A 166 -1.71 16.01 -23.65
N GLU A 167 -2.36 17.05 -23.12
CA GLU A 167 -2.81 18.21 -23.92
C GLU A 167 -1.66 18.96 -24.59
N ARG A 168 -0.51 19.06 -23.92
CA ARG A 168 0.70 19.71 -24.44
C ARG A 168 1.51 18.82 -25.39
N SER A 169 1.26 17.52 -25.40
CA SER A 169 2.00 16.58 -26.24
C SER A 169 1.60 16.78 -27.71
N PRO A 170 2.55 16.86 -28.65
CA PRO A 170 2.23 17.02 -30.06
C PRO A 170 1.36 15.84 -30.53
N PRO A 171 0.34 16.08 -31.37
CA PRO A 171 -0.54 15.03 -31.83
C PRO A 171 0.27 13.95 -32.55
N ARG A 172 0.08 12.67 -32.15
CA ARG A 172 0.69 11.55 -32.88
C ARG A 172 0.26 11.63 -34.36
N ARG A 173 1.24 11.65 -35.27
CA ARG A 173 1.05 11.92 -36.71
C ARG A 173 -0.07 11.05 -37.31
N ARG A 174 -0.88 11.68 -38.17
CA ARG A 174 -2.14 11.24 -38.79
C ARG A 174 -3.35 11.22 -37.84
N ARG A 175 -4.04 12.36 -37.75
CA ARG A 175 -5.49 12.37 -37.48
C ARG A 175 -6.19 12.93 -38.71
N ALA A 176 -7.14 12.16 -39.26
CA ALA A 176 -8.15 12.71 -40.16
C ALA A 176 -8.84 13.88 -39.45
N ARG A 177 -9.30 14.91 -40.18
CA ARG A 177 -9.98 16.08 -39.60
C ARG A 177 -11.12 15.60 -38.70
N LEU A 178 -10.95 15.73 -37.39
CA LEU A 178 -11.98 15.43 -36.41
C LEU A 178 -12.87 16.67 -36.25
N PRO A 179 -14.19 16.51 -36.17
CA PRO A 179 -15.09 17.61 -35.88
C PRO A 179 -14.78 18.19 -34.48
N VAL A 180 -14.74 19.52 -34.39
CA VAL A 180 -14.59 20.24 -33.11
C VAL A 180 -16.00 20.57 -32.61
N PRO A 181 -16.44 19.99 -31.48
CA PRO A 181 -17.76 20.29 -30.93
C PRO A 181 -17.84 21.77 -30.51
N GLY A 182 -18.92 22.45 -30.89
CA GLY A 182 -19.20 23.85 -30.52
C GLY A 182 -18.81 24.92 -31.55
N ARG A 183 -18.16 24.58 -32.67
CA ARG A 183 -18.10 25.49 -33.84
C ARG A 183 -19.38 25.33 -34.66
N VAL A 184 -20.37 26.19 -34.41
CA VAL A 184 -21.47 26.40 -35.37
C VAL A 184 -20.83 26.92 -36.65
N ALA A 185 -21.02 26.20 -37.75
CA ALA A 185 -20.70 26.73 -39.08
C ALA A 185 -21.69 27.88 -39.36
N LEU A 186 -21.19 29.11 -39.28
CA LEU A 186 -21.87 30.28 -39.85
C LEU A 186 -21.74 30.24 -41.37
#